data_AF-A0A090FZU2-F1
#
_entry.id   AF-A0A090FZU2-F1
#
_cell.length_a   1.000
_cell.length_b   1.000
_cell.length_c   1.000
_cell.angle_alpha   90.00
_cell.angle_beta   90.00
_cell.angle_gamma   90.00
#
_symmetry.space_group_name_H-M   'P 1'
#
loop_
_entity.id
_entity.type
_entity.pdbx_description
1 polymer ?
#
loop_
_entity_poly.entity_id
_entity_poly.type
_entity_poly.pdbx_seq_one_letter_code
_entity_poly.pdbx_strand_id
1 'polypeptide(L)'
;MIEEKVGFCTLCKSQCGTINVVENGWLKKVVPNLDHPTGKAICLKGRSTPEIVHNSRRLRRRSGARRRRVIPNPQWVQVSWDEALDEIADRLKGHVARGGPESVAFAVTSGSSSPLSDSTYWILRFGELIERAAFDWDFVRDWTNAPCLVRSDNDRLARSL
;
A
#
# COMPACT_ATOMS: atom_id res chain seq x y z
N MET A 1 -21.76 7.39 -17.15
CA MET A 1 -20.91 6.58 -18.04
C MET A 1 -20.49 5.33 -17.30
N ILE A 2 -20.78 4.16 -17.88
CA ILE A 2 -20.35 2.86 -17.38
C ILE A 2 -19.12 2.43 -18.19
N GLU A 3 -18.06 2.03 -17.50
CA GLU A 3 -16.80 1.58 -18.04
C GLU A 3 -16.48 0.18 -17.49
N GLU A 4 -16.02 -0.71 -18.35
CA GLU A 4 -15.46 -2.00 -17.94
C GLU A 4 -13.94 -1.94 -17.98
N LYS A 5 -13.31 -2.23 -16.84
CA LYS A 5 -11.84 -2.24 -16.71
C LYS A 5 -11.36 -3.65 -16.44
N VAL A 6 -10.70 -4.24 -17.44
CA VAL A 6 -10.06 -5.54 -17.30
C VAL A 6 -8.87 -5.43 -16.35
N GLY A 7 -8.73 -6.38 -15.44
CA GLY A 7 -7.62 -6.43 -14.51
C GLY A 7 -7.57 -7.75 -13.74
N PHE A 8 -7.02 -7.71 -12.54
CA PHE A 8 -6.97 -8.84 -11.63
C PHE A 8 -7.26 -8.40 -10.19
N CYS A 9 -7.70 -9.34 -9.36
CA CYS A 9 -7.98 -9.12 -7.95
C CYS A 9 -6.68 -9.04 -7.15
N THR A 10 -6.47 -7.95 -6.40
CA THR A 10 -5.25 -7.73 -5.59
C THR A 10 -5.39 -8.17 -4.12
N LEU A 11 -6.50 -8.80 -3.73
CA LEU A 11 -6.77 -9.12 -2.32
C LEU A 11 -6.05 -10.36 -1.79
N CYS A 12 -5.56 -11.23 -2.66
CA CYS A 12 -4.73 -12.36 -2.28
C CYS A 12 -3.77 -12.77 -3.39
N LYS A 13 -2.81 -13.63 -3.04
CA LYS A 13 -1.77 -14.17 -3.94
C LYS A 13 -2.30 -14.88 -5.20
N SER A 14 -3.57 -15.30 -5.23
CA SER A 14 -4.14 -16.00 -6.39
C SER A 14 -4.35 -15.11 -7.61
N GLN A 15 -4.43 -13.79 -7.43
CA GLN A 15 -4.54 -12.81 -8.52
C GLN A 15 -5.56 -13.22 -9.60
N CYS A 16 -6.79 -13.53 -9.19
CA CYS A 16 -7.84 -13.97 -10.12
C CYS A 16 -8.18 -12.87 -11.11
N GLY A 17 -8.36 -13.20 -12.40
CA GLY A 17 -8.74 -12.24 -13.42
C GLY A 17 -10.14 -11.65 -13.18
N THR A 18 -10.27 -10.34 -13.39
CA THR A 18 -11.51 -9.60 -13.14
C THR A 18 -11.87 -8.65 -14.28
N ILE A 19 -13.18 -8.42 -14.43
CA ILE A 19 -13.72 -7.26 -15.13
C ILE A 19 -14.36 -6.37 -14.05
N ASN A 20 -13.89 -5.14 -13.96
CA ASN A 20 -14.28 -4.17 -12.95
C ASN A 20 -15.24 -3.16 -13.59
N VAL A 21 -16.51 -3.23 -13.22
CA VAL A 21 -17.55 -2.32 -13.72
C VAL A 21 -17.51 -1.04 -12.89
N VAL A 22 -17.13 0.06 -13.54
CA VAL A 22 -17.00 1.39 -12.95
C VAL A 22 -18.07 2.30 -13.54
N GLU A 23 -18.84 2.96 -12.69
CA GLU A 23 -19.83 3.94 -13.12
C GLU A 23 -19.48 5.30 -12.53
N ASN A 24 -19.23 6.30 -13.38
CA ASN A 24 -18.89 7.67 -12.96
C ASN A 24 -17.73 7.70 -11.94
N GLY A 25 -16.69 6.90 -12.16
CA GLY A 25 -15.53 6.77 -11.26
C GLY A 25 -15.76 5.90 -10.01
N TRP A 26 -16.95 5.35 -9.81
CA TRP A 26 -17.26 4.45 -8.69
C TRP A 26 -17.22 2.99 -9.13
N LEU A 27 -16.38 2.18 -8.47
CA LEU A 27 -16.42 0.73 -8.63
C LEU A 27 -17.76 0.19 -8.14
N LYS A 28 -18.58 -0.34 -9.05
CA LYS A 28 -19.92 -0.87 -8.74
C LYS A 28 -19.94 -2.38 -8.57
N LYS A 29 -19.18 -3.09 -9.41
CA LYS A 29 -19.21 -4.55 -9.45
C LYS A 29 -17.87 -5.11 -9.91
N VAL A 30 -17.52 -6.28 -9.40
CA VAL A 30 -16.37 -7.07 -9.86
C VAL A 30 -16.90 -8.44 -10.30
N VAL A 31 -16.63 -8.81 -11.55
CA VAL A 31 -17.03 -10.10 -12.14
C VAL A 31 -15.80 -10.86 -12.63
N PRO A 32 -15.86 -12.21 -12.69
CA PRO A 32 -14.75 -13.00 -13.23
C PRO A 32 -14.48 -12.67 -14.70
N ASN A 33 -13.20 -12.58 -15.07
CA ASN A 33 -12.79 -12.56 -16.48
C ASN A 33 -12.46 -13.98 -16.95
N LEU A 34 -13.35 -14.60 -17.74
CA LEU A 34 -13.18 -15.99 -18.18
C LEU A 34 -12.00 -16.20 -19.14
N ASP A 35 -11.53 -15.13 -19.79
CA ASP A 35 -10.37 -15.18 -20.69
C ASP A 35 -9.03 -15.15 -19.93
N HIS A 36 -9.05 -14.80 -18.64
CA HIS A 36 -7.85 -14.78 -17.81
C HIS A 36 -7.49 -16.20 -17.31
N PRO A 37 -6.21 -16.60 -17.30
CA PRO A 37 -5.78 -17.94 -16.87
C PRO A 37 -6.31 -18.35 -15.49
N THR A 38 -6.43 -17.38 -14.57
CA THR A 38 -6.93 -17.55 -13.19
C THR A 38 -8.34 -16.97 -12.97
N GLY A 39 -9.06 -16.58 -14.02
CA GLY A 39 -10.32 -15.83 -13.93
C GLY A 39 -11.59 -16.67 -14.10
N LYS A 40 -11.51 -18.00 -14.22
CA LYS A 40 -12.68 -18.90 -14.28
C LYS A 40 -13.66 -18.73 -13.11
N ALA A 41 -13.17 -18.27 -11.96
CA ALA A 41 -13.98 -17.91 -10.81
C ALA A 41 -13.29 -16.82 -9.98
N ILE A 42 -14.10 -16.09 -9.20
CA ILE A 42 -13.63 -15.18 -8.15
C ILE A 42 -14.36 -15.50 -6.85
N CYS A 43 -13.62 -15.51 -5.74
CA CYS A 43 -14.21 -15.77 -4.42
C CYS A 43 -14.99 -14.55 -3.89
N LEU A 44 -15.70 -14.73 -2.78
CA LEU A 44 -16.49 -13.67 -2.15
C LEU A 44 -15.66 -12.41 -1.83
N LYS A 45 -14.39 -12.56 -1.40
CA LYS A 45 -13.49 -11.41 -1.15
C LYS A 45 -13.40 -10.47 -2.36
N GLY A 46 -13.17 -11.03 -3.54
CA GLY A 46 -13.04 -10.27 -4.79
C GLY A 46 -14.36 -9.64 -5.21
N ARG A 47 -15.48 -10.36 -5.06
CA ARG A 47 -16.82 -9.83 -5.36
C ARG A 47 -17.19 -8.67 -4.43
N SER A 48 -16.76 -8.72 -3.17
CA SER A 48 -17.02 -7.70 -2.14
C SER A 48 -16.07 -6.48 -2.19
N THR A 49 -15.25 -6.36 -3.24
CA THR A 49 -14.33 -5.23 -3.39
C THR A 49 -15.04 -3.86 -3.41
N PRO A 50 -16.21 -3.67 -4.07
CA PRO A 50 -16.95 -2.41 -4.01
C PRO A 50 -17.24 -1.97 -2.57
N GLU A 51 -17.68 -2.89 -1.71
CA GLU A 51 -18.01 -2.64 -0.31
C GLU A 51 -16.78 -2.32 0.53
N ILE A 52 -15.64 -2.96 0.23
CA ILE A 52 -14.36 -2.67 0.90
C ILE A 52 -13.86 -1.28 0.52
N VAL A 53 -13.83 -0.96 -0.78
CA VAL A 53 -13.34 0.31 -1.32
C VAL A 53 -14.22 1.47 -0.86
N HIS A 54 -15.54 1.24 -0.78
CA HIS A 54 -16.55 2.24 -0.44
C HIS A 54 -17.01 2.26 1.01
N ASN A 55 -16.39 1.46 1.88
CA ASN A 55 -16.73 1.42 3.29
C ASN A 55 -16.61 2.82 3.93
N SER A 56 -17.65 3.24 4.66
CA SER A 56 -17.71 4.55 5.34
C SER A 56 -16.65 4.71 6.44
N ARG A 57 -16.15 3.61 6.99
CA ARG A 57 -15.07 3.56 7.99
C ARG A 57 -13.69 3.38 7.36
N ARG A 58 -13.58 3.30 6.03
CA ARG A 58 -12.28 3.23 5.36
C ARG A 58 -11.49 4.48 5.71
N LEU A 59 -10.25 4.30 6.16
CA LEU A 59 -9.33 5.41 6.41
C LEU A 59 -8.97 6.06 5.08
N ARG A 60 -9.75 7.06 4.70
CA ARG A 60 -9.61 7.85 3.48
C ARG A 60 -9.03 9.21 3.87
N ARG A 61 -7.72 9.32 4.09
CA ARG A 61 -7.09 10.64 4.25
C ARG A 61 -5.78 10.71 3.48
N ARG A 62 -5.59 11.84 2.77
CA ARG A 62 -4.35 12.23 2.06
C ARG A 62 -3.24 12.64 3.04
N SER A 63 -3.30 12.18 4.27
CA SER A 63 -2.52 12.68 5.39
C SER A 63 -2.42 11.56 6.43
N GLY A 64 -1.26 11.43 7.09
CA GLY A 64 -1.08 10.48 8.17
C GLY A 64 -2.03 10.73 9.35
N ALA A 65 -2.10 9.74 10.24
CA ALA A 65 -2.70 9.90 11.57
C ALA A 65 -1.65 9.56 12.61
N ARG A 66 -1.44 10.47 13.55
CA ARG A 66 -0.53 10.27 14.67
C ARG A 66 -1.34 10.12 15.94
N ARG A 67 -0.93 9.17 16.78
CA ARG A 67 -1.46 9.08 18.13
C ARG A 67 -0.76 10.14 18.98
N ARG A 68 -1.46 11.22 19.34
CA ARG A 68 -1.02 12.12 20.40
C ARG A 68 -1.14 11.35 21.71
N ARG A 69 0.01 10.96 22.26
CA ARG A 69 0.09 10.20 23.51
C ARG A 69 -0.18 11.14 24.69
N VAL A 70 -1.43 11.56 24.84
CA VAL A 70 -1.95 12.11 26.09
C VAL A 70 -2.33 10.90 26.94
N ILE A 71 -1.59 10.61 28.00
CA ILE A 71 -1.97 9.54 28.95
C ILE A 71 -2.92 10.18 29.97
N PRO A 72 -4.05 9.55 30.33
CA PRO A 72 -4.49 8.18 29.97
C PRO A 72 -5.33 8.09 28.68
N ASN A 73 -5.63 9.20 28.01
CA ASN A 73 -6.56 9.24 26.87
C ASN A 73 -5.84 9.52 25.54
N PRO A 74 -5.24 8.51 24.89
CA PRO A 74 -4.54 8.71 23.63
C PRO A 74 -5.52 9.16 22.55
N GLN A 75 -5.27 10.34 21.98
CA GLN A 75 -6.10 10.89 20.91
C GLN A 75 -5.39 10.76 19.57
N TRP A 76 -6.14 10.42 18.53
CA TRP A 76 -5.64 10.48 17.16
C TRP A 76 -5.74 11.91 16.64
N VAL A 77 -4.61 12.44 16.20
CA VAL A 77 -4.52 13.73 15.51
C VAL A 77 -4.09 13.50 14.07
N GLN A 78 -4.63 14.31 13.17
CA GLN A 78 -4.26 14.26 11.77
C GLN A 78 -2.95 15.03 11.57
N VAL A 79 -2.04 14.47 10.77
CA VAL A 79 -0.74 15.05 10.41
C VAL A 79 -0.52 14.90 8.92
N SER A 80 0.39 15.68 8.31
CA SER A 80 0.75 15.49 6.90
C SER A 80 1.46 14.13 6.70
N TRP A 81 1.60 13.69 5.43
CA TRP A 81 2.42 12.52 5.14
C TRP A 81 3.89 12.77 5.44
N ASP A 82 4.40 13.95 5.10
CA ASP A 82 5.81 14.31 5.36
C ASP A 82 6.12 14.29 6.86
N GLU A 83 5.28 14.94 7.68
CA GLU A 83 5.45 14.93 9.15
C GLU A 83 5.39 13.51 9.71
N ALA A 84 4.46 12.67 9.23
CA ALA A 84 4.34 11.29 9.69
C ALA A 84 5.55 10.46 9.31
N LEU A 85 6.04 10.59 8.07
CA LEU A 85 7.18 9.83 7.56
C LEU A 85 8.49 10.26 8.22
N ASP A 86 8.71 11.56 8.41
CA ASP A 86 9.88 12.10 9.12
C ASP A 86 9.92 11.60 10.57
N GLU A 87 8.80 11.67 11.30
CA GLU A 87 8.73 11.18 12.68
C GLU A 87 8.99 9.66 12.76
N ILE A 88 8.46 8.88 11.82
CA ILE A 88 8.72 7.43 11.75
C ILE A 88 10.20 7.17 11.46
N ALA A 89 10.78 7.86 10.47
CA ALA A 89 12.18 7.69 10.09
C ALA A 89 13.13 8.03 11.25
N ASP A 90 12.90 9.13 11.94
CA ASP A 90 13.73 9.57 13.06
C ASP A 90 13.64 8.59 14.25
N ARG A 91 12.46 8.04 14.52
CA ARG A 91 12.30 7.00 15.53
C ARG A 91 13.04 5.73 15.16
N LEU A 92 12.89 5.25 13.92
CA LEU A 92 13.59 4.07 13.43
C LEU A 92 15.11 4.25 13.55
N LYS A 93 15.66 5.36 13.05
CA LYS A 93 17.09 5.69 13.20
C LYS A 93 17.52 5.71 14.66
N GLY A 94 16.72 6.30 15.55
CA GLY A 94 17.01 6.36 16.98
C GLY A 94 17.01 4.97 17.65
N HIS A 95 16.13 4.06 17.24
CA HIS A 95 16.14 2.68 17.72
C HIS A 95 17.39 1.93 17.24
N VAL A 96 17.70 2.03 15.94
CA VAL A 96 18.89 1.41 15.34
C VAL A 96 20.17 1.91 16.00
N ALA A 97 20.28 3.21 16.26
CA ALA A 97 21.46 3.80 16.91
C ALA A 97 21.68 3.31 18.35
N ARG A 98 20.62 2.94 19.08
CA ARG A 98 20.72 2.52 20.50
C ARG A 98 20.83 1.01 20.69
N GLY A 99 20.19 0.24 19.80
CA GLY A 99 20.02 -1.21 19.99
C GLY A 99 20.20 -2.01 18.71
N GLY A 100 20.94 -1.47 17.74
CA GLY A 100 21.23 -2.13 16.47
C GLY A 100 20.01 -2.29 15.55
N PRO A 101 20.23 -2.72 14.30
CA PRO A 101 19.15 -2.95 13.34
C PRO A 101 18.12 -3.98 13.80
N GLU A 102 18.53 -4.96 14.62
CA GLU A 102 17.68 -5.99 15.21
C GLU A 102 16.61 -5.43 16.17
N SER A 103 16.74 -4.18 16.59
CA SER A 103 15.71 -3.49 17.40
C SER A 103 14.45 -3.12 16.62
N VAL A 104 14.44 -3.28 15.29
CA VAL A 104 13.30 -2.99 14.41
C VAL A 104 12.71 -4.30 13.87
N ALA A 105 11.40 -4.46 14.00
CA ALA A 105 10.67 -5.60 13.46
C ALA A 105 9.51 -5.16 12.57
N PHE A 106 9.27 -5.91 11.50
CA PHE A 106 8.12 -5.73 10.61
C PHE A 106 7.15 -6.88 10.75
N ALA A 107 5.87 -6.58 10.98
CA ALA A 107 4.80 -7.56 10.97
C ALA A 107 4.15 -7.59 9.57
N VAL A 108 4.24 -8.73 8.88
CA VAL A 108 3.65 -8.91 7.55
C VAL A 108 2.48 -9.89 7.65
N THR A 109 1.31 -9.47 7.19
CA THR A 109 0.13 -10.33 7.14
C THR A 109 0.20 -11.31 5.98
N SER A 110 -0.50 -12.45 6.08
CA SER A 110 -0.52 -13.45 5.01
C SER A 110 -1.01 -12.87 3.69
N GLY A 111 -0.25 -13.09 2.62
CA GLY A 111 -0.64 -12.73 1.25
C GLY A 111 -1.86 -13.50 0.73
N SER A 112 -2.31 -14.56 1.42
CA SER A 112 -3.52 -15.29 1.04
C SER A 112 -4.81 -14.64 1.58
N SER A 113 -4.69 -13.77 2.59
CA SER A 113 -5.83 -13.10 3.25
C SER A 113 -5.80 -11.57 3.17
N SER A 114 -4.75 -10.99 2.57
CA SER A 114 -4.56 -9.54 2.50
C SER A 114 -3.87 -9.13 1.18
N PRO A 115 -3.99 -7.87 0.76
CA PRO A 115 -3.34 -7.35 -0.45
C PRO A 115 -1.82 -7.15 -0.27
N LEU A 116 -1.19 -7.82 0.69
CA LEU A 116 0.23 -7.63 1.00
C LEU A 116 1.17 -8.29 0.00
N SER A 117 0.69 -9.21 -0.85
CA SER A 117 1.56 -9.98 -1.75
C SER A 117 2.48 -9.10 -2.61
N ASP A 118 1.96 -7.99 -3.13
CA ASP A 118 2.74 -7.09 -3.98
C ASP A 118 3.71 -6.22 -3.17
N SER A 119 3.41 -5.98 -1.89
CA SER A 119 4.20 -5.14 -0.99
C SER A 119 5.21 -5.91 -0.14
N THR A 120 5.06 -7.22 0.02
CA THR A 120 5.93 -8.04 0.89
C THR A 120 7.39 -7.91 0.50
N TYR A 121 7.71 -7.96 -0.80
CA TYR A 121 9.08 -7.83 -1.28
C TYR A 121 9.71 -6.48 -0.92
N TRP A 122 8.94 -5.40 -0.94
CA TRP A 122 9.41 -4.07 -0.56
C TRP A 122 9.65 -3.96 0.94
N ILE A 123 8.80 -4.56 1.76
CA ILE A 123 9.00 -4.60 3.22
C ILE A 123 10.27 -5.39 3.56
N LEU A 124 10.47 -6.56 2.95
CA LEU A 124 11.68 -7.36 3.17
C LEU A 124 12.93 -6.61 2.71
N ARG A 125 12.89 -5.97 1.54
CA ARG A 125 14.01 -5.15 1.04
C ARG A 125 14.30 -3.98 1.96
N PHE A 126 13.27 -3.31 2.49
CA PHE A 126 13.45 -2.22 3.43
C PHE A 126 14.09 -2.70 4.74
N GLY A 127 13.71 -3.90 5.24
CA GLY A 127 14.39 -4.55 6.35
C GLY A 127 15.87 -4.80 6.10
N GLU A 128 16.21 -5.33 4.92
CA GLU A 128 17.61 -5.58 4.52
C GLU A 128 18.44 -4.28 4.47
N LEU A 129 17.85 -3.18 3.98
CA LEU A 129 18.53 -1.88 3.95
C LEU A 129 18.85 -1.37 5.36
N ILE A 130 17.96 -1.59 6.32
CA ILE A 130 18.19 -1.26 7.73
C ILE A 130 19.29 -2.15 8.31
N GLU A 131 19.21 -3.46 8.09
CA GLU A 131 20.17 -4.44 8.61
C GLU A 131 21.60 -4.20 8.13
N ARG A 132 21.76 -3.90 6.84
CA ARG A 132 23.09 -3.65 6.25
C ARG A 132 23.59 -2.23 6.44
N ALA A 133 22.80 -1.34 7.03
CA ALA A 133 23.00 0.10 6.94
C ALA A 133 23.26 0.59 5.51
N ALA A 134 22.67 -0.08 4.51
CA ALA A 134 22.88 0.18 3.09
C ALA A 134 21.94 1.28 2.56
N PHE A 135 21.67 2.29 3.39
CA PHE A 135 20.91 3.47 3.01
C PHE A 135 21.89 4.56 2.58
N ASP A 136 22.17 4.60 1.29
CA ASP A 136 22.79 5.78 0.71
C ASP A 136 21.66 6.71 0.25
N TRP A 137 21.63 7.93 0.79
CA TRP A 137 20.62 8.94 0.43
C TRP A 137 20.71 9.33 -1.03
N ASP A 138 21.90 9.31 -1.61
CA ASP A 138 22.11 9.57 -3.03
C ASP A 138 21.58 8.39 -3.83
N PHE A 139 21.87 7.14 -3.43
CA PHE A 139 21.24 5.95 -4.03
C PHE A 139 19.71 5.96 -3.91
N VAL A 140 19.13 6.25 -2.74
CA VAL A 140 17.67 6.27 -2.58
C VAL A 140 17.04 7.34 -3.47
N ARG A 141 17.63 8.53 -3.55
CA ARG A 141 17.15 9.60 -4.43
C ARG A 141 17.35 9.27 -5.91
N ASP A 142 18.41 8.58 -6.27
CA ASP A 142 18.74 8.28 -7.67
C ASP A 142 18.03 7.03 -8.18
N TRP A 143 17.78 6.05 -7.31
CA TRP A 143 17.27 4.72 -7.68
C TRP A 143 15.85 4.40 -7.20
N THR A 144 15.26 5.14 -6.24
CA THR A 144 13.82 4.92 -5.92
C THR A 144 12.94 5.59 -6.96
N ASN A 145 12.79 4.93 -8.09
CA ASN A 145 11.62 5.07 -8.94
C ASN A 145 10.47 4.33 -8.26
N ALA A 146 9.74 5.02 -7.37
CA ALA A 146 8.47 4.50 -6.86
C ALA A 146 7.60 4.07 -8.06
N PRO A 147 7.48 2.77 -8.38
CA PRO A 147 7.03 2.33 -9.70
C PRO A 147 5.52 2.57 -9.91
N CYS A 148 4.86 3.12 -8.88
CA CYS A 148 3.42 3.31 -8.80
C CYS A 148 3.02 4.76 -8.47
N LEU A 149 3.98 5.71 -8.38
CA LEU A 149 3.61 7.12 -8.28
C LEU A 149 3.24 7.61 -9.68
N VAL A 150 1.96 7.91 -9.86
CA VAL A 150 1.43 8.55 -11.07
C VAL A 150 1.38 10.05 -10.80
N ARG A 151 2.00 10.86 -11.66
CA ARG A 151 1.95 12.32 -11.52
C ARG A 151 0.52 12.78 -11.72
N SER A 152 0.02 13.64 -10.83
CA SER A 152 -1.36 14.13 -10.89
C SER A 152 -1.61 15.15 -12.02
N ASP A 153 -0.57 15.61 -12.69
CA ASP A 153 -0.66 16.60 -13.76
C ASP A 153 -0.76 15.98 -15.16
N ASN A 154 -0.30 14.73 -15.33
CA ASN A 154 -0.24 14.10 -16.65
C ASN A 154 -0.45 12.58 -16.68
N ASP A 155 -0.81 11.97 -15.54
CA ASP A 155 -1.05 10.53 -15.39
C ASP A 155 0.11 9.61 -15.83
N ARG A 156 1.33 10.14 -15.94
CA ARG A 156 2.53 9.35 -16.23
C ARG A 156 3.19 8.88 -14.93
N LEU A 157 3.90 7.76 -15.00
CA LEU A 157 4.74 7.30 -13.90
C LEU A 157 5.78 8.38 -13.56
N ALA A 158 5.99 8.62 -12.28
CA ALA A 158 6.99 9.53 -11.73
C ALA A 158 8.39 8.91 -11.87
N ARG A 159 8.81 8.78 -13.14
CA ARG A 159 10.14 8.55 -13.73
C ARG A 159 9.97 7.75 -15.02
N SER A 160 9.61 8.45 -16.08
CA SER A 160 10.15 8.17 -17.40
C SER A 160 10.89 9.43 -17.84
N LEU A 161 12.12 9.28 -18.34
CA LEU A 161 12.76 10.31 -19.16
C LEU A 161 11.79 10.75 -20.29
#